data_AF-A0A2D9S197-F1
#
_entry.id   AF-A0A2D9S197-F1
#
_cell.length_a   1.000
_cell.length_b   1.000
_cell.length_c   1.000
_cell.angle_alpha   90.00
_cell.angle_beta   90.00
_cell.angle_gamma   90.00
#
_symmetry.space_group_name_H-M   'P 1'
#
loop_
_entity.id
_entity.type
_entity.pdbx_description
1 polymer ?
#
loop_
_entity_poly.entity_id
_entity_poly.type
_entity_poly.pdbx_seq_one_letter_code
_entity_poly.pdbx_strand_id
1 'polypeptide(L)'
;MQQGLPVSEKNTSLSYKDAGVDIDAGNQLVERIKSVTKRTHRPEVRGGLGGFGALGEETANRMIENVIGTFPLPLGIAANFMVNGKDYMVPM
;
A
#
# COMPACT_ATOMS: atom_id res chain seq x y z
N MET A 1 -56.77 11.32 17.99
CA MET A 1 -55.88 12.12 17.13
C MET A 1 -54.56 11.40 17.05
N GLN A 2 -54.16 11.00 15.85
CA GLN A 2 -53.03 10.11 15.58
C GLN A 2 -51.99 10.92 14.81
N GLN A 3 -50.81 11.16 15.39
CA GLN A 3 -49.64 11.62 14.64
C GLN A 3 -48.42 10.92 15.21
N GLY A 4 -48.00 9.86 14.51
CA GLY A 4 -46.71 9.19 14.74
C GLY A 4 -45.58 10.07 14.23
N LEU A 5 -44.49 10.13 15.00
CA LEU A 5 -43.28 10.86 14.67
C LEU A 5 -42.62 10.28 13.40
N PRO A 6 -42.05 11.11 12.51
CA PRO A 6 -41.34 10.63 11.34
C PRO A 6 -40.10 9.82 11.74
N VAL A 7 -40.00 8.60 11.21
CA VAL A 7 -38.86 7.71 11.40
C VAL A 7 -37.64 8.29 10.69
N SER A 8 -36.61 8.59 11.48
CA SER A 8 -35.30 9.10 11.05
C SER A 8 -34.70 8.26 9.92
N GLU A 9 -34.12 8.96 8.95
CA GLU A 9 -33.56 8.44 7.70
C GLU A 9 -32.62 7.23 7.87
N LYS A 10 -32.64 6.33 6.88
CA LYS A 10 -31.70 5.20 6.77
C LYS A 10 -30.26 5.71 6.82
N ASN A 11 -29.58 5.48 7.94
CA ASN A 11 -28.12 5.53 8.05
C ASN A 11 -27.51 4.52 7.08
N THR A 12 -27.30 4.94 5.83
CA THR A 12 -26.55 4.17 4.84
C THR A 12 -25.08 4.33 5.20
N SER A 13 -24.54 3.36 5.92
CA SER A 13 -23.11 3.32 6.25
C SER A 13 -22.32 3.22 4.94
N LEU A 14 -21.49 4.24 4.64
CA LEU A 14 -20.56 4.18 3.52
C LEU A 14 -19.61 2.99 3.68
N SER A 15 -19.54 2.11 2.68
CA SER A 15 -18.52 1.07 2.63
C SER A 15 -17.24 1.59 1.98
N TYR A 16 -16.12 0.92 2.26
CA TYR A 16 -14.82 1.22 1.60
C TYR A 16 -14.91 1.06 0.07
N LYS A 17 -15.77 0.15 -0.39
CA LYS A 17 -16.06 -0.07 -1.82
C LYS A 17 -16.84 1.09 -2.43
N ASP A 18 -17.74 1.72 -1.68
CA ASP A 18 -18.46 2.92 -2.13
C ASP A 18 -17.51 4.12 -2.26
N ALA A 19 -16.40 4.13 -1.51
CA ALA A 19 -15.30 5.08 -1.67
C ALA A 19 -14.36 4.74 -2.84
N GLY A 20 -14.67 3.70 -3.63
CA GLY A 20 -13.87 3.27 -4.78
C GLY A 20 -12.70 2.35 -4.42
N VAL A 21 -12.63 1.84 -3.18
CA VAL A 21 -11.55 0.95 -2.75
C VAL A 21 -11.95 -0.52 -2.91
N ASP A 22 -11.22 -1.24 -3.77
CA ASP A 22 -11.39 -2.66 -3.97
C ASP A 22 -10.28 -3.46 -3.25
N ILE A 23 -10.62 -4.01 -2.08
CA ILE A 23 -9.70 -4.79 -1.24
C ILE A 23 -9.31 -6.11 -1.91
N ASP A 24 -10.26 -6.76 -2.60
CA ASP A 24 -10.03 -8.05 -3.24
C ASP A 24 -9.06 -7.90 -4.43
N ALA A 25 -9.24 -6.83 -5.23
CA ALA A 25 -8.30 -6.47 -6.27
C ALA A 25 -6.89 -6.16 -5.70
N GLY A 26 -6.82 -5.48 -4.56
CA GLY A 26 -5.57 -5.23 -3.84
C GLY A 26 -4.86 -6.53 -3.42
N ASN A 27 -5.60 -7.47 -2.83
CA ASN A 27 -5.04 -8.77 -2.43
C ASN A 27 -4.56 -9.57 -3.64
N GLN A 28 -5.29 -9.55 -4.77
CA GLN A 28 -4.84 -10.18 -6.02
C GLN A 28 -3.57 -9.55 -6.56
N LEU A 29 -3.42 -8.22 -6.48
CA LEU A 29 -2.19 -7.53 -6.87
C LEU A 29 -1.01 -8.01 -6.03
N VAL A 30 -1.18 -8.13 -4.71
CA VAL A 30 -0.16 -8.65 -3.80
C VAL A 30 0.30 -10.04 -4.25
N GLU A 31 -0.61 -10.96 -4.55
CA GLU A 31 -0.26 -12.30 -5.06
C GLU A 31 0.53 -12.26 -6.37
N ARG A 32 0.13 -11.40 -7.32
CA ARG A 32 0.79 -11.28 -8.63
C ARG A 32 2.24 -10.78 -8.51
N ILE A 33 2.50 -9.83 -7.60
CA ILE A 33 3.83 -9.23 -7.46
C ILE A 33 4.78 -10.06 -6.60
N LYS A 34 4.28 -10.97 -5.75
CA LYS A 34 5.11 -11.79 -4.83
C LYS A 34 6.34 -12.41 -5.49
N SER A 35 6.20 -12.93 -6.71
CA SER A 35 7.33 -13.57 -7.42
C SER A 35 8.40 -12.56 -7.82
N VAL A 36 8.00 -11.38 -8.32
CA VAL A 36 8.90 -10.31 -8.75
C VAL A 36 9.62 -9.72 -7.55
N THR A 37 8.89 -9.47 -6.47
CA THR A 37 9.41 -8.84 -5.26
C THR A 37 10.35 -9.75 -4.49
N LYS A 38 10.10 -11.07 -4.47
CA LYS A 38 11.06 -12.04 -3.92
C LYS A 38 12.40 -12.03 -4.67
N ARG A 39 12.39 -11.83 -5.99
CA ARG A 39 13.63 -11.76 -6.80
C ARG A 39 14.46 -10.50 -6.55
N THR A 40 13.88 -9.44 -5.97
CA THR A 40 14.61 -8.20 -5.70
C THR A 40 15.30 -8.19 -4.34
N HIS A 41 15.13 -9.24 -3.53
CA HIS A 41 15.79 -9.36 -2.24
C HIS A 41 17.32 -9.40 -2.41
N ARG A 42 18.00 -8.58 -1.61
CA ARG A 42 19.46 -8.54 -1.46
C ARG A 42 19.86 -8.53 0.03
N PRO A 43 21.10 -8.85 0.40
CA PRO A 43 21.53 -8.94 1.81
C PRO A 43 21.33 -7.66 2.64
N GLU A 44 21.37 -6.49 2.00
CA GLU A 44 21.21 -5.18 2.63
C GLU A 44 19.77 -4.86 3.05
N VAL A 45 18.81 -5.63 2.52
CA VAL A 45 17.37 -5.47 2.79
C VAL A 45 16.97 -6.41 3.93
N ARG A 46 16.57 -5.84 5.07
CA ARG A 46 16.26 -6.59 6.30
C ARG A 46 14.80 -7.03 6.43
N GLY A 47 13.93 -6.57 5.54
CA GLY A 47 12.50 -6.90 5.53
C GLY A 47 11.90 -6.92 4.13
N GLY A 48 10.69 -7.47 4.00
CA GLY A 48 9.95 -7.51 2.73
C GLY A 48 9.02 -6.31 2.53
N LEU A 49 8.44 -6.22 1.33
CA LEU A 49 7.34 -5.28 1.06
C LEU A 49 6.15 -5.60 1.98
N GLY A 50 5.54 -4.54 2.53
CA GLY A 50 4.46 -4.64 3.52
C GLY A 50 4.92 -4.61 4.99
N GLY A 51 6.24 -4.61 5.24
CA GLY A 51 6.83 -4.42 6.58
C GLY A 51 7.51 -3.05 6.74
N PHE A 52 7.90 -2.75 7.98
CA PHE A 52 8.72 -1.58 8.32
C PHE A 52 10.21 -1.96 8.40
N GLY A 53 11.10 -0.97 8.30
CA GLY A 53 12.53 -1.18 8.57
C GLY A 53 13.27 -2.01 7.52
N ALA A 54 12.88 -1.92 6.25
CA ALA A 54 13.52 -2.68 5.18
C ALA A 54 15.00 -2.28 4.95
N LEU A 55 15.36 -1.03 5.24
CA LEU A 55 16.75 -0.54 5.17
C LEU A 55 17.49 -0.84 6.47
N GLY A 56 18.58 -1.61 6.39
CA GLY A 56 19.43 -1.89 7.55
C GLY A 56 20.20 -0.64 8.03
N GLU A 57 20.43 -0.56 9.35
CA GLU A 57 21.11 0.55 10.01
C GLU A 57 22.54 0.79 9.46
N GLU A 58 23.31 -0.28 9.21
CA GLU A 58 24.65 -0.17 8.62
C GLU A 58 24.61 0.48 7.23
N THR A 59 23.64 0.07 6.39
CA THR A 59 23.45 0.67 5.07
C THR A 59 23.04 2.14 5.20
N ALA A 60 22.12 2.46 6.11
CA ALA A 60 21.69 3.82 6.37
C ALA A 60 22.86 4.72 6.82
N ASN A 61 23.70 4.22 7.74
CA ASN A 61 24.88 4.93 8.25
C ASN A 61 25.95 5.20 7.19
N ARG A 62 25.91 4.49 6.05
CA ARG A 62 26.78 4.75 4.89
C ARG A 62 26.18 5.77 3.91
N MET A 63 24.91 6.13 4.05
CA MET A 63 24.22 7.05 3.13
C MET A 63 24.41 8.51 3.52
N ILE A 64 24.37 8.82 4.82
CA ILE A 64 24.51 10.19 5.36
C ILE A 64 25.22 10.15 6.72
N GLU A 65 25.69 11.30 7.20
CA GLU A 65 26.31 11.44 8.52
C GLU A 65 25.28 11.46 9.66
N ASN A 66 25.75 11.15 10.88
CA ASN A 66 24.97 11.27 12.12
C ASN A 66 23.67 10.47 12.14
N VAL A 67 23.66 9.28 11.54
CA VAL A 67 22.49 8.40 11.53
C VAL A 67 22.20 7.90 12.95
N ILE A 68 20.95 8.10 13.39
CA ILE A 68 20.41 7.57 14.67
C ILE A 68 19.29 6.55 14.45
N GLY A 69 18.95 6.25 13.20
CA GLY A 69 17.89 5.33 12.83
C GLY A 69 17.36 5.54 11.41
N THR A 70 16.27 4.86 11.09
CA THR A 70 15.57 4.94 9.80
C THR A 70 14.14 5.40 9.99
N PHE A 71 13.61 6.18 9.04
CA PHE A 71 12.21 6.61 9.05
C PHE A 71 11.47 6.03 7.83
N PRO A 72 10.59 5.02 8.00
CA PRO A 72 9.86 4.44 6.88
C PRO A 72 8.73 5.35 6.41
N LEU A 73 8.58 5.47 5.09
CA LEU A 73 7.42 6.11 4.46
C LEU A 73 6.50 5.05 3.83
N PRO A 74 5.17 5.29 3.76
CA PRO A 74 4.28 4.44 2.98
C PRO A 74 4.75 4.35 1.53
N LEU A 75 4.82 3.13 1.00
CA LEU A 75 5.16 2.84 -0.39
C LEU A 75 4.00 2.09 -1.03
N GLY A 76 3.34 2.72 -1.98
CA GLY A 76 2.25 2.15 -2.78
C GLY A 76 2.74 1.59 -4.11
N ILE A 77 1.84 0.91 -4.82
CA ILE A 77 2.04 0.50 -6.21
C ILE A 77 0.81 0.94 -7.00
N ALA A 78 1.03 1.82 -7.96
CA ALA A 78 0.01 2.16 -8.94
C ALA A 78 -0.02 1.08 -10.02
N ALA A 79 -1.15 0.38 -10.09
CA ALA A 79 -1.44 -0.56 -11.16
C ALA A 79 -2.04 0.18 -12.37
N ASN A 80 -2.06 -0.49 -13.54
CA ASN A 80 -2.75 -0.04 -14.75
C ASN A 80 -2.15 1.18 -15.47
N PHE A 81 -0.84 1.39 -15.35
CA PHE A 81 -0.15 2.40 -16.17
C PHE A 81 0.27 1.79 -17.51
N MET A 82 -0.07 2.47 -18.61
CA MET A 82 0.35 2.08 -19.95
C MET A 82 1.24 3.17 -20.55
N VAL A 83 2.43 2.80 -21.00
CA VAL A 83 3.39 3.70 -21.66
C VAL A 83 3.81 3.06 -22.97
N ASN A 84 3.54 3.75 -24.09
CA ASN A 84 3.84 3.26 -25.44
C ASN A 84 3.31 1.84 -25.73
N GLY A 85 2.08 1.55 -25.28
CA GLY A 85 1.43 0.26 -25.46
C GLY A 85 1.93 -0.86 -24.55
N LYS A 86 2.78 -0.55 -23.55
CA LYS A 86 3.28 -1.53 -22.58
C LYS A 86 2.80 -1.19 -21.17
N ASP A 87 2.36 -2.21 -20.45
CA ASP A 87 1.91 -2.09 -19.07
C ASP A 87 3.10 -1.96 -18.09
N TYR A 88 2.93 -1.07 -17.11
CA TYR A 88 3.87 -0.81 -16.04
C TYR A 88 3.16 -0.77 -14.68
N MET A 89 3.88 -1.25 -13.66
CA MET A 89 3.55 -1.01 -12.25
C MET A 89 4.50 0.05 -11.73
N VAL A 90 3.96 1.09 -11.10
CA VAL A 90 4.75 2.24 -10.66
C VAL A 90 4.78 2.26 -9.14
N PRO A 91 5.95 2.05 -8.49
CA PRO A 91 6.07 2.27 -7.05
C PRO A 91 6.00 3.77 -6.76
N MET A 92 5.29 4.15 -5.70
CA MET A 92 5.12 5.55 -5.27
C MET A 92 5.27 5.69 -3.77
#